data_AF-A0A3L7LVD2-F1
#
_entry.id   AF-A0A3L7LVD2-F1
#
_cell.length_a   1.000
_cell.length_b   1.000
_cell.length_c   1.000
_cell.angle_alpha   90.00
_cell.angle_beta   90.00
_cell.angle_gamma   90.00
#
_symmetry.space_group_name_H-M   'P 1'
#
loop_
_entity.id
_entity.type
_entity.pdbx_description
1 polymer ?
#
loop_
_entity_poly.entity_id
_entity_poly.type
_entity_poly.pdbx_seq_one_letter_code
_entity_poly.pdbx_strand_id
1 'polypeptide(L)'
;MRRVVITCLALAAFCAGAAQMPWQKIDHPIAGAPSAIGSFANGCIIGAEPLPLEAGNYQVLRPDQRRYFGHPDLLLFIQRLSNQVKHLGLGELLVGDMAMPAGGRFSSGHASHQSGLDADIWLQTPRQRWSAYQLLKPQPLDLVAANGRGVVPRLWRPETAALIKLAAQDDQVTRIFVNPAIKKQLCLDAGSD
;
A
#
# COMPACT_ATOMS: atom_id res chain seq x y z
N MET A 1 8.27 67.07 -17.78
CA MET A 1 8.83 66.31 -16.65
C MET A 1 7.90 65.14 -16.33
N ARG A 2 8.14 63.95 -16.88
CA ARG A 2 7.32 62.74 -16.64
C ARG A 2 7.92 61.96 -15.47
N ARG A 3 7.18 61.84 -14.37
CA ARG A 3 7.56 61.05 -13.19
C ARG A 3 7.32 59.57 -13.49
N VAL A 4 8.40 58.79 -13.54
CA VAL A 4 8.33 57.32 -13.61
C VAL A 4 8.10 56.82 -12.19
N VAL A 5 6.95 56.19 -11.95
CA VAL A 5 6.67 55.48 -10.69
C VAL A 5 7.21 54.07 -10.85
N ILE A 6 8.25 53.74 -10.09
CA ILE A 6 8.80 52.38 -10.01
C ILE A 6 7.99 51.64 -8.95
N THR A 7 7.11 50.73 -9.38
CA THR A 7 6.38 49.84 -8.47
C THR A 7 7.27 48.65 -8.15
N CYS A 8 7.83 48.59 -6.94
CA CYS A 8 8.52 47.40 -6.44
C CYS A 8 7.50 46.29 -6.18
N LEU A 9 7.50 45.25 -7.02
CA LEU A 9 6.75 44.01 -6.77
C LEU A 9 7.52 43.19 -5.72
N ALA A 10 7.06 43.17 -4.47
CA ALA A 10 7.60 42.29 -3.45
C ALA A 10 7.09 40.85 -3.72
N LEU A 11 7.98 39.97 -4.19
CA LEU A 11 7.71 38.54 -4.26
C LEU A 11 7.68 37.98 -2.83
N ALA A 12 6.50 37.74 -2.29
CA ALA A 12 6.35 36.97 -1.06
C ALA A 12 6.70 35.52 -1.35
N ALA A 13 7.89 35.09 -0.94
CA ALA A 13 8.27 33.68 -0.95
C ALA A 13 7.45 32.94 0.11
N PHE A 14 6.35 32.31 -0.30
CA PHE A 14 5.68 31.31 0.52
C PHE A 14 6.58 30.08 0.60
N CYS A 15 7.41 30.02 1.64
CA CYS A 15 8.00 28.77 2.08
C CYS A 15 6.87 27.89 2.62
N ALA A 16 6.28 27.05 1.75
CA ALA A 16 5.45 25.95 2.18
C ALA A 16 6.34 24.93 2.90
N GLY A 17 6.63 25.17 4.17
CA GLY A 17 7.18 24.15 5.04
C GLY A 17 6.19 22.98 5.07
N ALA A 18 6.65 21.78 4.71
CA ALA A 18 5.86 20.57 4.83
C ALA A 18 5.59 20.32 6.32
N ALA A 19 4.54 20.93 6.86
CA ALA A 19 4.08 20.66 8.20
C ALA A 19 3.69 19.18 8.25
N GLN A 20 4.43 18.38 9.03
CA GLN A 20 3.97 17.05 9.42
C GLN A 20 2.61 17.23 10.06
N MET A 21 1.56 16.84 9.32
CA MET A 21 0.18 16.88 9.79
C MET A 21 0.08 15.99 11.05
N PRO A 22 -0.79 16.32 12.02
CA PRO A 22 -0.89 15.59 13.29
C PRO A 22 -0.93 14.06 13.16
N TRP A 23 -1.46 13.54 12.03
CA TRP A 23 -1.55 12.13 11.70
C TRP A 23 -0.27 11.31 11.94
N GLN A 24 0.91 11.80 11.56
CA GLN A 24 2.15 11.00 11.69
C GLN A 24 2.66 10.90 13.13
N LYS A 25 2.14 11.73 14.03
CA LYS A 25 2.51 11.74 15.45
C LYS A 25 1.63 10.82 16.29
N ILE A 26 0.41 10.51 15.81
CA ILE A 26 -0.49 9.59 16.49
C ILE A 26 0.10 8.18 16.40
N ASP A 27 0.31 7.54 17.54
CA ASP A 27 0.98 6.25 17.66
C ASP A 27 0.07 5.09 18.07
N HIS A 28 -1.19 5.38 18.40
CA HIS A 28 -2.21 4.40 18.75
C HIS A 28 -3.53 4.72 18.06
N PRO A 29 -4.39 3.71 17.79
CA PRO A 29 -5.70 3.95 17.22
C PRO A 29 -6.58 4.84 18.08
N ILE A 30 -7.40 5.65 17.42
CA ILE A 30 -8.41 6.46 18.09
C ILE A 30 -9.56 5.55 18.53
N ALA A 31 -9.85 5.52 19.82
CA ALA A 31 -10.93 4.69 20.37
C ALA A 31 -12.31 5.08 19.79
N GLY A 32 -13.13 4.07 19.50
CA GLY A 32 -14.47 4.24 18.95
C GLY A 32 -14.86 3.06 18.07
N ALA A 33 -16.09 3.08 17.57
CA ALA A 33 -16.51 2.11 16.56
C ALA A 33 -15.68 2.29 15.27
N PRO A 34 -15.24 1.20 14.62
CA PRO A 34 -14.54 1.28 13.34
C PRO A 34 -15.32 2.10 12.32
N SER A 35 -14.68 3.12 11.76
CA SER A 35 -15.31 4.00 10.77
C SER A 35 -14.26 4.61 9.85
N ALA A 36 -14.35 4.25 8.57
CA ALA A 36 -13.59 4.87 7.49
C ALA A 36 -14.27 6.19 7.11
N ILE A 37 -13.57 7.31 7.30
CA ILE A 37 -14.14 8.66 7.13
C ILE A 37 -13.49 9.35 5.94
N GLY A 38 -14.31 9.87 5.04
CA GLY A 38 -13.86 10.58 3.84
C GLY A 38 -13.51 9.62 2.71
N SER A 39 -12.51 9.98 1.91
CA SER A 39 -12.08 9.21 0.73
C SER A 39 -10.69 8.58 0.94
N PHE A 40 -10.32 7.62 0.07
CA PHE A 40 -9.03 6.94 0.11
C PHE A 40 -7.81 7.88 0.20
N ALA A 41 -7.87 9.05 -0.46
CA ALA A 41 -6.78 10.03 -0.56
C ALA A 41 -7.06 11.37 0.15
N ASN A 42 -8.12 11.44 0.94
CA ASN A 42 -8.43 12.58 1.81
C ASN A 42 -9.42 12.11 2.88
N GLY A 43 -8.90 11.48 3.92
CA GLY A 43 -9.71 10.79 4.93
C GLY A 43 -8.94 10.43 6.19
N CYS A 44 -9.62 9.76 7.10
CA CYS A 44 -9.06 9.21 8.33
C CYS A 44 -9.83 7.94 8.74
N ILE A 45 -9.42 7.31 9.84
CA ILE A 45 -10.13 6.18 10.42
C ILE A 45 -10.22 6.32 11.95
N ILE A 46 -11.40 6.04 12.50
CA ILE A 46 -11.63 5.82 13.94
C ILE A 46 -11.74 4.31 14.16
N GLY A 47 -11.29 3.82 15.32
CA GLY A 47 -11.39 2.40 15.67
C GLY A 47 -10.56 1.50 14.75
N ALA A 48 -9.42 1.99 14.24
CA ALA A 48 -8.54 1.17 13.43
C ALA A 48 -7.93 0.04 14.27
N GLU A 49 -7.72 -1.12 13.64
CA GLU A 49 -7.11 -2.27 14.28
C GLU A 49 -5.73 -2.54 13.68
N PRO A 50 -4.73 -2.93 14.49
CA PRO A 50 -3.44 -3.37 13.99
C PRO A 50 -3.58 -4.77 13.38
N LEU A 51 -3.04 -4.96 12.18
CA LEU A 51 -2.81 -6.30 11.65
C LEU A 51 -1.79 -7.03 12.55
N PRO A 52 -2.05 -8.27 13.01
CA PRO A 52 -1.09 -9.01 13.82
C PRO A 52 0.25 -9.16 13.10
N LEU A 53 1.34 -8.77 13.76
CA LEU A 53 2.69 -8.85 13.19
C LEU A 53 3.19 -10.30 13.06
N GLU A 54 2.74 -11.18 13.96
CA GLU A 54 3.02 -12.61 13.93
C GLU A 54 1.80 -13.38 13.44
N ALA A 55 1.89 -13.89 12.22
CA ALA A 55 0.86 -14.72 11.60
C ALA A 55 1.50 -15.85 10.79
N GLY A 56 0.84 -17.02 10.74
CA GLY A 56 1.39 -18.21 10.10
C GLY A 56 1.25 -18.25 8.57
N ASN A 57 0.66 -17.24 7.94
CA ASN A 57 0.28 -17.23 6.51
C ASN A 57 0.62 -15.92 5.78
N TYR A 58 1.07 -14.90 6.51
CA TYR A 58 1.60 -13.66 5.95
C TYR A 58 2.71 -13.09 6.86
N GLN A 59 3.42 -12.09 6.35
CA GLN A 59 4.42 -11.32 7.07
C GLN A 59 4.25 -9.83 6.77
N VAL A 60 4.50 -8.99 7.78
CA VAL A 60 4.36 -7.53 7.67
C VAL A 60 5.73 -6.91 7.39
N LEU A 61 5.81 -6.14 6.31
CA LEU A 61 7.00 -5.40 5.91
C LEU A 61 7.07 -4.07 6.65
N ARG A 62 8.30 -3.63 6.95
CA ARG A 62 8.59 -2.32 7.53
C ARG A 62 7.69 -1.98 8.74
N PRO A 63 7.55 -2.88 9.74
CA PRO A 63 6.68 -2.64 10.88
C PRO A 63 7.12 -1.43 11.72
N ASP A 64 8.39 -1.02 11.62
CA ASP A 64 8.92 0.21 12.23
C ASP A 64 8.21 1.49 11.78
N GLN A 65 7.61 1.47 10.58
CA GLN A 65 6.85 2.62 10.05
C GLN A 65 5.48 2.79 10.67
N ARG A 66 4.97 1.78 11.41
CA ARG A 66 3.63 1.79 12.03
C ARG A 66 2.51 2.07 11.03
N ARG A 67 2.61 1.44 9.85
CA ARG A 67 1.62 1.51 8.76
C ARG A 67 0.89 0.19 8.57
N TYR A 68 0.59 -0.53 9.66
CA TYR A 68 -0.09 -1.83 9.61
C TYR A 68 -1.48 -1.78 10.25
N PHE A 69 -2.13 -0.60 10.25
CA PHE A 69 -3.45 -0.39 10.82
C PHE A 69 -4.50 -0.31 9.71
N GLY A 70 -5.74 -0.66 10.00
CA GLY A 70 -6.82 -0.55 9.02
C GLY A 70 -8.20 -0.76 9.61
N HIS A 71 -9.20 -0.69 8.73
CA HIS A 71 -10.55 -1.09 9.06
C HIS A 71 -10.60 -2.63 9.24
N PRO A 72 -11.43 -3.17 10.15
CA PRO A 72 -11.55 -4.62 10.32
C PRO A 72 -11.81 -5.39 9.01
N ASP A 73 -12.56 -4.82 8.08
CA ASP A 73 -12.80 -5.43 6.76
C ASP A 73 -11.52 -5.61 5.94
N LEU A 74 -10.57 -4.66 6.05
CA LEU A 74 -9.26 -4.77 5.40
C LEU A 74 -8.42 -5.88 6.04
N LEU A 75 -8.45 -6.00 7.37
CA LEU A 75 -7.76 -7.09 8.08
C LEU A 75 -8.35 -8.46 7.69
N LEU A 76 -9.69 -8.55 7.61
CA LEU A 76 -10.38 -9.76 7.16
C LEU A 76 -10.03 -10.10 5.71
N PHE A 77 -9.95 -9.11 4.82
CA PHE A 77 -9.47 -9.32 3.44
C PHE A 77 -8.05 -9.90 3.41
N ILE A 78 -7.11 -9.31 4.16
CA ILE A 78 -5.73 -9.80 4.24
C ILE A 78 -5.71 -11.25 4.75
N GLN A 79 -6.54 -11.57 5.73
CA GLN A 79 -6.63 -12.93 6.28
C GLN A 79 -7.23 -13.93 5.28
N ARG A 80 -8.28 -13.57 4.55
CA ARG A 80 -8.86 -14.39 3.48
C ARG A 80 -7.84 -14.64 2.36
N LEU A 81 -7.19 -13.58 1.87
CA LEU A 81 -6.21 -13.68 0.79
C LEU A 81 -5.00 -14.52 1.19
N SER A 82 -4.41 -14.26 2.36
CA SER A 82 -3.25 -15.02 2.86
C SER A 82 -3.58 -16.49 3.11
N ASN A 83 -4.79 -16.81 3.58
CA ASN A 83 -5.25 -18.19 3.71
C ASN A 83 -5.34 -18.89 2.35
N GLN A 84 -5.91 -18.25 1.33
CA GLN A 84 -6.00 -18.81 -0.02
C GLN A 84 -4.60 -19.04 -0.63
N VAL A 85 -3.71 -18.05 -0.53
CA VAL A 85 -2.32 -18.14 -0.99
C VAL A 85 -1.59 -19.30 -0.34
N LYS A 86 -1.72 -19.46 0.98
CA LYS A 86 -1.11 -20.56 1.73
C LYS A 86 -1.72 -21.92 1.36
N HIS A 87 -3.05 -22.02 1.27
CA HIS A 87 -3.75 -23.25 0.94
C HIS A 87 -3.37 -23.78 -0.45
N LEU A 88 -3.17 -22.88 -1.41
CA LEU A 88 -2.72 -23.21 -2.77
C LEU A 88 -1.20 -23.48 -2.86
N GLY A 89 -0.47 -23.41 -1.74
CA GLY A 89 0.97 -23.68 -1.71
C GLY A 89 1.82 -22.64 -2.45
N LEU A 90 1.30 -21.42 -2.63
CA LEU A 90 1.97 -20.33 -3.35
C LEU A 90 3.07 -19.65 -2.53
N GLY A 91 3.11 -19.87 -1.22
CA GLY A 91 4.06 -19.26 -0.27
C GLY A 91 3.33 -18.48 0.83
N GLU A 92 4.00 -17.50 1.41
CA GLU A 92 3.41 -16.55 2.36
C GLU A 92 3.20 -15.17 1.72
N LEU A 93 2.14 -14.47 2.12
CA LEU A 93 1.87 -13.10 1.66
C LEU A 93 2.82 -12.11 2.34
N LEU A 94 3.34 -11.14 1.58
CA LEU A 94 4.10 -10.02 2.12
C LEU A 94 3.25 -8.74 2.09
N VAL A 95 2.82 -8.27 3.26
CA VAL A 95 1.96 -7.09 3.43
C VAL A 95 2.83 -5.86 3.65
N GLY A 96 2.67 -4.86 2.80
CA GLY A 96 3.33 -3.56 2.87
C GLY A 96 2.52 -2.54 3.68
N ASP A 97 2.45 -1.31 3.17
CA ASP A 97 1.77 -0.22 3.86
C ASP A 97 0.24 -0.43 3.80
N MET A 98 -0.40 -0.41 4.96
CA MET A 98 -1.84 -0.20 5.17
C MET A 98 -2.03 1.27 5.60
N ALA A 99 -2.81 1.58 6.63
CA ALA A 99 -2.92 2.94 7.18
C ALA A 99 -2.03 3.15 8.42
N MET A 100 -1.80 4.42 8.77
CA MET A 100 -1.33 4.84 10.11
C MET A 100 -2.43 4.62 11.17
N PRO A 101 -2.15 4.72 12.49
CA PRO A 101 -3.11 4.37 13.54
C PRO A 101 -4.46 5.10 13.47
N ALA A 102 -4.48 6.34 12.98
CA ALA A 102 -5.71 7.12 12.75
C ALA A 102 -5.96 7.40 11.25
N GLY A 103 -5.24 6.70 10.37
CA GLY A 103 -5.22 7.00 8.94
C GLY A 103 -4.55 8.33 8.63
N GLY A 104 -5.15 9.11 7.71
CA GLY A 104 -4.61 10.38 7.28
C GLY A 104 -3.44 10.27 6.31
N ARG A 105 -3.10 11.40 5.68
CA ARG A 105 -2.08 11.45 4.62
C ARG A 105 -0.69 11.07 5.14
N PHE A 106 0.00 10.19 4.41
CA PHE A 106 1.42 9.92 4.65
C PHE A 106 2.30 11.14 4.38
N SER A 107 3.45 11.20 5.06
CA SER A 107 4.49 12.22 4.78
C SER A 107 5.16 12.03 3.41
N SER A 108 5.19 10.79 2.91
CA SER A 108 5.73 10.40 1.61
C SER A 108 5.19 9.04 1.18
N GLY A 109 5.32 8.71 -0.11
CA GLY A 109 4.81 7.46 -0.70
C GLY A 109 3.46 7.66 -1.39
N HIS A 110 2.55 6.71 -1.21
CA HIS A 110 1.22 6.73 -1.82
C HIS A 110 0.38 7.92 -1.32
N ALA A 111 -0.46 8.46 -2.22
CA ALA A 111 -1.36 9.55 -1.90
C ALA A 111 -2.62 9.08 -1.14
N SER A 112 -3.00 7.82 -1.30
CA SER A 112 -4.13 7.15 -0.62
C SER A 112 -3.73 6.59 0.75
N HIS A 113 -4.31 5.47 1.19
CA HIS A 113 -4.07 4.81 2.49
C HIS A 113 -4.58 5.58 3.71
N GLN A 114 -5.47 6.55 3.49
CA GLN A 114 -5.87 7.46 4.55
C GLN A 114 -7.06 6.98 5.36
N SER A 115 -7.93 6.15 4.78
CA SER A 115 -9.20 5.72 5.39
C SER A 115 -9.18 4.29 5.94
N GLY A 116 -8.02 3.62 5.94
CA GLY A 116 -7.89 2.26 6.45
C GLY A 116 -8.45 1.16 5.53
N LEU A 117 -8.60 1.45 4.23
CA LEU A 117 -9.18 0.54 3.23
C LEU A 117 -8.22 0.20 2.07
N ASP A 118 -6.99 0.70 2.12
CA ASP A 118 -5.95 0.39 1.13
C ASP A 118 -4.84 -0.44 1.80
N ALA A 119 -4.28 -1.41 1.07
CA ALA A 119 -3.10 -2.16 1.47
C ALA A 119 -2.20 -2.43 0.27
N ASP A 120 -0.89 -2.22 0.46
CA ASP A 120 0.12 -2.65 -0.48
C ASP A 120 0.43 -4.14 -0.24
N ILE A 121 0.46 -4.92 -1.31
CA ILE A 121 0.89 -6.32 -1.28
C ILE A 121 2.09 -6.47 -2.19
N TRP A 122 3.21 -6.96 -1.67
CA TRP A 122 4.37 -7.24 -2.50
C TRP A 122 4.12 -8.42 -3.41
N LEU A 123 4.48 -8.29 -4.69
CA LEU A 123 4.32 -9.33 -5.72
C LEU A 123 5.39 -10.44 -5.63
N GLN A 124 5.68 -10.87 -4.40
CA GLN A 124 6.58 -11.96 -4.05
C GLN A 124 5.93 -12.80 -2.95
N THR A 125 5.89 -14.12 -3.14
CA THR A 125 5.35 -15.08 -2.17
C THR A 125 6.46 -16.03 -1.69
N PRO A 126 7.28 -15.63 -0.71
CA PRO A 126 8.38 -16.48 -0.26
C PRO A 126 7.87 -17.79 0.34
N ARG A 127 8.52 -18.91 -0.04
CA ARG A 127 8.24 -20.25 0.53
C ARG A 127 8.91 -20.47 1.89
N GLN A 128 9.94 -19.68 2.19
CA GLN A 128 10.59 -19.64 3.49
C GLN A 128 10.34 -18.28 4.11
N ARG A 129 9.92 -18.28 5.38
CA ARG A 129 9.66 -17.06 6.15
C ARG A 129 10.91 -16.18 6.19
N TRP A 130 10.75 -14.88 5.98
CA TRP A 130 11.84 -13.92 6.03
C TRP A 130 12.24 -13.65 7.48
N SER A 131 13.52 -13.35 7.68
CA SER A 131 14.04 -12.85 8.95
C SER A 131 13.46 -11.47 9.27
N ALA A 132 13.48 -11.08 10.55
CA ALA A 132 13.06 -9.75 10.98
C ALA A 132 13.84 -8.63 10.27
N TYR A 133 15.13 -8.84 9.99
CA TYR A 133 15.95 -7.89 9.23
C TYR A 133 15.47 -7.73 7.78
N GLN A 134 15.14 -8.82 7.10
CA GLN A 134 14.60 -8.78 5.74
C GLN A 134 13.24 -8.08 5.69
N LEU A 135 12.38 -8.28 6.69
CA LEU A 135 11.10 -7.57 6.79
C LEU A 135 11.30 -6.08 7.06
N LEU A 136 12.29 -5.71 7.87
CA LEU A 136 12.61 -4.33 8.20
C LEU A 136 13.28 -3.56 7.05
N LYS A 137 14.16 -4.24 6.30
CA LYS A 137 14.92 -3.69 5.17
C LYS A 137 14.70 -4.53 3.91
N PRO A 138 13.46 -4.60 3.41
CA PRO A 138 13.13 -5.48 2.31
C PRO A 138 13.74 -4.97 1.01
N GLN A 139 14.23 -5.88 0.18
CA GLN A 139 14.80 -5.55 -1.13
C GLN A 139 13.71 -5.68 -2.20
N PRO A 140 13.27 -4.57 -2.81
CA PRO A 140 12.22 -4.62 -3.81
C PRO A 140 12.71 -5.37 -5.06
N LEU A 141 11.85 -6.24 -5.59
CA LEU A 141 12.07 -6.89 -6.86
C LEU A 141 11.26 -6.15 -7.92
N ASP A 142 11.94 -5.42 -8.80
CA ASP A 142 11.26 -4.76 -9.91
C ASP A 142 10.90 -5.80 -10.98
N LEU A 143 9.59 -6.04 -11.12
CA LEU A 143 9.06 -6.96 -12.13
C LEU A 143 8.98 -6.32 -13.50
N VAL A 144 9.16 -5.00 -13.62
CA VAL A 144 9.02 -4.27 -14.88
C VAL A 144 10.40 -4.10 -15.54
N ALA A 145 10.46 -4.37 -16.84
CA ALA A 145 11.69 -4.18 -17.60
C ALA A 145 12.09 -2.70 -17.62
N ALA A 146 13.39 -2.40 -17.75
CA ALA A 146 13.91 -1.02 -17.71
C ALA A 146 13.27 -0.07 -18.75
N ASN A 147 12.73 -0.61 -19.85
CA ASN A 147 12.02 0.17 -20.88
C ASN A 147 10.53 0.45 -20.55
N GLY A 148 10.00 -0.10 -19.45
CA GLY A 148 8.62 0.05 -19.00
C GLY A 148 7.55 -0.65 -19.85
N ARG A 149 7.93 -1.43 -20.88
CA ARG A 149 6.99 -1.94 -21.90
C ARG A 149 6.51 -3.38 -21.67
N GLY A 150 7.09 -4.06 -20.69
CA GLY A 150 6.80 -5.44 -20.36
C GLY A 150 7.40 -5.83 -19.02
N VAL A 151 7.01 -6.99 -18.51
CA VAL A 151 7.64 -7.57 -17.33
C VAL A 151 9.01 -8.14 -17.68
N VAL A 152 9.86 -8.34 -16.68
CA VAL A 152 11.12 -9.08 -16.81
C VAL A 152 10.78 -10.59 -16.85
N PRO A 153 10.96 -11.31 -17.98
CA PRO A 153 10.42 -12.67 -18.12
C PRO A 153 10.97 -13.66 -17.10
N ARG A 154 12.25 -13.53 -16.72
CA ARG A 154 12.88 -14.39 -15.69
C ARG A 154 12.37 -14.15 -14.26
N LEU A 155 11.67 -13.05 -14.01
CA LEU A 155 11.13 -12.69 -12.70
C LEU A 155 9.62 -12.90 -12.61
N TRP A 156 8.90 -12.83 -13.74
CA TRP A 156 7.47 -13.12 -13.79
C TRP A 156 7.22 -14.61 -13.55
N ARG A 157 6.33 -14.92 -12.61
CA ARG A 157 5.97 -16.30 -12.28
C ARG A 157 4.45 -16.48 -12.28
N PRO A 158 3.94 -17.68 -12.56
CA PRO A 158 2.51 -17.97 -12.46
C PRO A 158 1.91 -17.62 -11.09
N GLU A 159 2.68 -17.78 -10.01
CA GLU A 159 2.25 -17.43 -8.65
C GLU A 159 1.98 -15.93 -8.49
N THR A 160 2.71 -15.07 -9.20
CA THR A 160 2.46 -13.62 -9.21
C THR A 160 1.12 -13.29 -9.85
N ALA A 161 0.79 -13.92 -10.99
CA ALA A 161 -0.50 -13.75 -11.64
C ALA A 161 -1.64 -14.30 -10.78
N ALA A 162 -1.44 -15.48 -10.19
CA ALA A 162 -2.40 -16.12 -9.30
C ALA A 162 -2.71 -15.25 -8.07
N LEU A 163 -1.69 -14.65 -7.44
CA LEU A 163 -1.89 -13.73 -6.31
C LEU A 163 -2.81 -12.57 -6.67
N ILE A 164 -2.55 -11.91 -7.81
CA ILE A 164 -3.36 -10.77 -8.25
C ILE A 164 -4.78 -11.22 -8.61
N LYS A 165 -4.94 -12.38 -9.26
CA LYS A 165 -6.25 -12.95 -9.60
C LYS A 165 -7.06 -13.26 -8.33
N LEU A 166 -6.47 -13.92 -7.33
CA LEU A 166 -7.13 -14.23 -6.06
C LEU A 166 -7.60 -12.97 -5.34
N ALA A 167 -6.76 -11.93 -5.31
CA ALA A 167 -7.15 -10.65 -4.74
C ALA A 167 -8.29 -10.00 -5.55
N ALA A 168 -8.25 -10.05 -6.88
CA ALA A 168 -9.27 -9.45 -7.75
C ALA A 168 -10.63 -10.18 -7.72
N GLN A 169 -10.66 -11.44 -7.27
CA GLN A 169 -11.87 -12.25 -7.16
C GLN A 169 -12.57 -12.12 -5.79
N ASP A 170 -11.94 -11.47 -4.81
CA ASP A 170 -12.58 -11.16 -3.53
C ASP A 170 -13.64 -10.06 -3.75
N ASP A 171 -14.87 -10.30 -3.27
CA ASP A 171 -16.03 -9.44 -3.52
C ASP A 171 -15.93 -8.06 -2.84
N GLN A 172 -15.07 -7.91 -1.84
CA GLN A 172 -14.80 -6.64 -1.17
C GLN A 172 -13.77 -5.78 -1.94
N VAL A 173 -13.05 -6.36 -2.90
CA VAL A 173 -12.01 -5.64 -3.65
C VAL A 173 -12.63 -4.88 -4.81
N THR A 174 -12.46 -3.57 -4.81
CA THR A 174 -12.95 -2.73 -5.91
C THR A 174 -11.91 -2.49 -6.99
N ARG A 175 -10.63 -2.33 -6.62
CA ARG A 175 -9.53 -1.94 -7.51
C ARG A 175 -8.22 -2.53 -7.02
N ILE A 176 -7.38 -2.93 -7.98
CA ILE A 176 -5.97 -3.25 -7.75
C ILE A 176 -5.15 -2.39 -8.71
N PHE A 177 -4.25 -1.57 -8.16
CA PHE A 177 -3.34 -0.76 -8.94
C PHE A 177 -2.04 -1.54 -9.18
N VAL A 178 -1.71 -1.75 -10.45
CA VAL A 178 -0.45 -2.35 -10.89
C VAL A 178 0.14 -1.53 -12.03
N ASN A 179 1.44 -1.67 -12.26
CA ASN A 179 2.09 -1.06 -13.42
C ASN A 179 1.42 -1.53 -14.74
N PRO A 180 1.31 -0.67 -15.78
CA PRO A 180 0.73 -1.07 -17.07
C PRO A 180 1.37 -2.32 -17.69
N ALA A 181 2.68 -2.52 -17.53
CA ALA A 181 3.38 -3.70 -18.01
C ALA A 181 2.92 -4.99 -17.31
N ILE A 182 2.62 -4.92 -16.01
CA ILE A 182 2.07 -6.03 -15.23
C ILE A 182 0.65 -6.33 -15.71
N LYS A 183 -0.21 -5.30 -15.84
CA LYS A 183 -1.58 -5.51 -16.34
C LYS A 183 -1.59 -6.09 -17.76
N LYS A 184 -0.70 -5.62 -18.63
CA LYS A 184 -0.51 -6.19 -19.98
C LYS A 184 -0.16 -7.68 -19.91
N GLN A 185 0.76 -8.08 -19.03
CA GLN A 185 1.11 -9.50 -18.87
C GLN A 185 -0.06 -10.32 -18.33
N LEU A 186 -0.80 -9.81 -17.35
CA LEU A 186 -2.02 -10.45 -16.86
C LEU A 186 -3.04 -10.68 -17.98
N CYS A 187 -3.24 -9.72 -18.89
CA CYS A 187 -4.13 -9.89 -20.04
C CYS A 187 -3.66 -10.97 -21.03
N LEU A 188 -2.35 -11.21 -21.15
CA LEU A 188 -1.81 -12.30 -21.96
C LEU A 188 -2.01 -13.66 -21.27
N ASP A 189 -1.93 -13.69 -19.94
CA ASP A 189 -2.00 -14.90 -19.13
C ASP A 189 -3.45 -15.34 -18.81
N ALA A 190 -4.43 -14.42 -18.93
CA ALA A 190 -5.82 -14.64 -18.50
C ALA A 190 -6.57 -15.77 -19.24
N GLY A 191 -6.16 -16.09 -20.47
CA GLY A 191 -6.83 -17.11 -21.28
C GLY A 191 -8.29 -16.74 -21.58
N SER A 192 -9.24 -17.54 -21.11
CA SER A 192 -10.68 -17.38 -21.33
C SER A 192 -11.45 -16.82 -20.13
N ASP A 193 -10.76 -16.35 -19.09
CA ASP A 193 -11.40 -15.59 -18.00
C ASP A 193 -12.19 -14.38 -18.53
#